data_AF-A0A7S3WL94-F1
#
_entry.id   AF-A0A7S3WL94-F1
#
_cell.length_a   1.000
_cell.length_b   1.000
_cell.length_c   1.000
_cell.angle_alpha   90.00
_cell.angle_beta   90.00
_cell.angle_gamma   90.00
#
_symmetry.space_group_name_H-M   'P 1'
#
loop_
_entity.id
_entity.type
_entity.pdbx_description
1 polymer ?
#
loop_
_entity_poly.entity_id
_entity_poly.type
_entity_poly.pdbx_seq_one_letter_code
_entity_poly.pdbx_strand_id
1 'polypeptide(L)'
;RECLQCGDSHKTVYMRRFDDPTTYNAYQDLIVTWRGDSGFHTTFDLFSSLEDALNRQNPWTFCNGNDPTVAFPRDCGANGYVPMNWNSFHPVSRQPDFAFSVRSVETAGACFLFSKMDTITYYTGCPEQLA
;
A
#
# COMPACT_ATOMS: atom_id res chain seq x y z
N ARG A 1 -2.58 5.56 -2.51
CA ARG A 1 -2.16 6.74 -3.28
C ARG A 1 -3.38 7.35 -3.94
N GLU A 2 -3.52 8.66 -3.84
CA GLU A 2 -4.48 9.47 -4.58
C GLU A 2 -3.73 10.26 -5.66
N CYS A 3 -4.29 10.38 -6.86
CA CYS A 3 -3.72 11.12 -8.00
C CYS A 3 -4.83 11.62 -8.92
N LEU A 4 -5.11 12.93 -8.91
CA LEU A 4 -6.25 13.48 -9.64
C LEU A 4 -6.07 13.48 -11.15
N GLN A 5 -4.82 13.55 -11.63
CA GLN A 5 -4.47 13.62 -13.05
C GLN A 5 -4.22 12.25 -13.70
N CYS A 6 -4.25 11.19 -12.91
CA CYS A 6 -4.12 9.83 -13.40
C CYS A 6 -5.39 9.37 -14.15
N GLY A 7 -5.25 8.35 -14.98
CA GLY A 7 -6.39 7.67 -15.59
C GLY A 7 -7.34 7.13 -14.52
N ASP A 8 -8.62 6.99 -14.85
CA ASP A 8 -9.68 6.70 -13.87
C ASP A 8 -9.39 5.45 -13.01
N SER A 9 -8.79 4.41 -13.60
CA SER A 9 -8.41 3.18 -12.89
C SER A 9 -7.27 3.36 -11.86
N HIS A 10 -6.57 4.49 -11.90
CA HIS A 10 -5.39 4.79 -11.09
C HIS A 10 -5.57 6.01 -10.20
N LYS A 11 -6.72 6.70 -10.25
CA LYS A 11 -6.97 7.87 -9.39
C LYS A 11 -6.78 7.54 -7.91
N THR A 12 -7.19 6.34 -7.52
CA THR A 12 -6.93 5.79 -6.19
C THR A 12 -6.37 4.38 -6.33
N VAL A 13 -5.21 4.14 -5.73
CA VAL A 13 -4.56 2.83 -5.71
C VAL A 13 -4.21 2.48 -4.27
N TYR A 14 -4.59 1.28 -3.83
CA TYR A 14 -4.28 0.78 -2.50
C TYR A 14 -3.17 -0.25 -2.60
N MET A 15 -2.08 -0.03 -1.87
CA MET A 15 -1.03 -1.02 -1.70
C MET A 15 -1.20 -1.67 -0.33
N ARG A 16 -1.28 -2.99 -0.28
CA ARG A 16 -1.20 -3.75 0.97
C ARG A 16 0.12 -4.50 1.02
N ARG A 17 0.85 -4.29 2.11
CA ARG A 17 2.04 -5.05 2.48
C ARG A 17 1.64 -6.28 3.31
N PHE A 18 2.39 -7.36 3.20
CA PHE A 18 2.18 -8.63 3.92
C PHE A 18 3.34 -8.98 4.86
N ASP A 19 4.49 -8.36 4.64
CA ASP A 19 5.70 -8.41 5.45
C ASP A 19 5.79 -7.18 6.38
N ASP A 20 6.79 -7.19 7.26
CA ASP A 20 6.96 -6.16 8.28
C ASP A 20 7.10 -4.76 7.65
N PRO A 21 6.13 -3.84 7.87
CA PRO A 21 6.16 -2.52 7.27
C PRO A 21 7.31 -1.66 7.80
N THR A 22 7.91 -1.97 8.94
CA THR A 22 9.03 -1.20 9.50
C THR A 22 10.33 -1.39 8.71
N THR A 23 10.45 -2.49 7.98
CA THR A 23 11.58 -2.78 7.09
C THR A 23 11.43 -2.16 5.70
N TYR A 24 10.25 -1.62 5.38
CA TYR A 24 9.94 -1.09 4.07
C TYR A 24 10.41 0.35 3.92
N ASN A 25 11.28 0.61 2.94
CA ASN A 25 11.69 1.97 2.61
C ASN A 25 10.66 2.64 1.67
N ALA A 26 9.56 3.10 2.27
CA ALA A 26 8.46 3.73 1.52
C ALA A 26 8.90 4.95 0.72
N TYR A 27 9.86 5.74 1.22
CA TYR A 27 10.37 6.90 0.48
C TYR A 27 11.08 6.47 -0.80
N GLN A 28 12.00 5.51 -0.68
CA GLN A 28 12.75 5.01 -1.84
C GLN A 28 11.80 4.37 -2.86
N ASP A 29 10.91 3.48 -2.42
CA ASP A 29 10.12 2.67 -3.33
C ASP A 29 8.89 3.42 -3.86
N LEU A 30 8.22 4.26 -3.07
CA LEU A 30 7.01 4.94 -3.54
C LEU A 30 7.27 6.29 -4.21
N ILE A 31 8.41 6.93 -3.90
CA ILE A 31 8.68 8.32 -4.30
C ILE A 31 9.89 8.43 -5.23
N VAL A 32 10.96 7.66 -5.02
CA VAL A 32 12.21 7.78 -5.81
C VAL A 32 12.23 6.82 -7.00
N THR A 33 12.21 5.52 -6.73
CA THR A 33 12.30 4.46 -7.75
C THR A 33 11.43 3.29 -7.32
N TRP A 34 10.36 3.05 -8.06
CA TRP A 34 9.42 1.98 -7.76
C TRP A 34 10.01 0.60 -8.01
N ARG A 35 9.85 -0.27 -7.00
CA ARG A 35 10.32 -1.67 -6.98
C ARG A 35 9.18 -2.67 -7.16
N GLY A 36 8.22 -2.35 -8.04
CA GLY A 36 7.10 -3.22 -8.38
C GLY A 36 7.50 -4.57 -8.98
N ASP A 37 8.75 -4.70 -9.43
CA ASP A 37 9.37 -5.92 -9.95
C ASP A 37 9.79 -6.90 -8.84
N SER A 38 9.85 -6.46 -7.58
CA SER A 38 10.33 -7.26 -6.46
C SER A 38 9.30 -7.24 -5.34
N GLY A 39 8.65 -8.38 -5.10
CA GLY A 39 7.71 -8.52 -3.98
C GLY A 39 6.23 -8.48 -4.37
N PHE A 40 5.90 -8.21 -5.64
CA PHE A 40 4.53 -8.29 -6.13
C PHE A 40 3.99 -9.72 -5.97
N HIS A 41 2.76 -9.87 -5.46
CA HIS A 41 2.15 -11.15 -5.06
C HIS A 41 2.83 -11.93 -3.94
N THR A 42 3.88 -11.39 -3.31
CA THR A 42 4.62 -12.09 -2.25
C THR A 42 4.71 -11.27 -0.98
N THR A 43 5.26 -10.05 -1.07
CA THR A 43 5.37 -9.10 0.03
C THR A 43 4.35 -7.97 -0.06
N PHE A 44 3.79 -7.70 -1.24
CA PHE A 44 2.70 -6.75 -1.39
C PHE A 44 1.82 -7.05 -2.59
N ASP A 45 0.62 -6.46 -2.58
CA ASP A 45 -0.30 -6.40 -3.71
C ASP A 45 -0.88 -5.01 -3.89
N LEU A 46 -1.35 -4.71 -5.10
CA LEU A 46 -2.09 -3.50 -5.45
C LEU A 46 -3.56 -3.81 -5.68
N PHE A 47 -4.43 -2.88 -5.29
CA PHE A 47 -5.88 -3.03 -5.35
C PHE A 47 -6.54 -1.73 -5.81
N SER A 48 -7.68 -1.87 -6.48
CA SER A 48 -8.51 -0.74 -6.91
C SER A 48 -9.48 -0.25 -5.84
N SER A 49 -9.70 -1.03 -4.77
CA SER A 49 -10.56 -0.64 -3.65
C SER A 49 -9.91 -0.94 -2.29
N LEU A 50 -10.32 -0.18 -1.28
CA LEU A 50 -9.87 -0.39 0.09
C LEU A 50 -10.39 -1.72 0.66
N GLU A 51 -11.62 -2.09 0.32
CA GLU A 51 -12.24 -3.34 0.76
C GLU A 51 -11.49 -4.55 0.23
N ASP A 52 -11.16 -4.55 -1.06
CA ASP A 52 -10.32 -5.58 -1.70
C ASP A 52 -8.96 -5.68 -1.02
N ALA A 53 -8.32 -4.53 -0.74
CA ALA A 53 -7.06 -4.52 -0.02
C ALA A 53 -7.19 -5.11 1.38
N LEU A 54 -8.24 -4.77 2.15
CA LEU A 54 -8.48 -5.30 3.50
C LEU A 54 -8.82 -6.80 3.52
N ASN A 55 -9.50 -7.29 2.48
CA ASN A 55 -9.92 -8.67 2.37
C ASN A 55 -8.97 -9.54 1.53
N ARG A 56 -7.94 -8.92 0.91
CA ARG A 56 -6.98 -9.56 -0.01
C ARG A 56 -7.67 -10.21 -1.21
N GLN A 57 -8.63 -9.49 -1.80
CA GLN A 57 -9.40 -9.97 -2.94
C GLN A 57 -9.09 -9.13 -4.18
N ASN A 58 -9.25 -9.71 -5.37
CA ASN A 58 -9.08 -9.00 -6.64
C ASN A 58 -7.77 -8.16 -6.73
N PRO A 59 -6.60 -8.74 -6.40
CA PRO A 59 -5.34 -8.02 -6.58
C PRO A 59 -5.14 -7.72 -8.07
N TRP A 60 -4.42 -6.64 -8.36
CA TRP A 60 -3.98 -6.34 -9.71
C TRP A 60 -3.16 -7.50 -10.26
N THR A 61 -3.25 -7.75 -11.57
CA THR A 61 -2.62 -8.92 -12.19
C THR A 61 -1.25 -8.65 -12.78
N PHE A 62 -0.85 -7.38 -12.91
CA PHE A 62 0.44 -7.01 -13.47
C PHE A 62 1.06 -5.83 -12.76
N CYS A 63 2.36 -5.92 -12.50
CA CYS A 63 3.17 -4.82 -12.03
C CYS A 63 4.62 -4.98 -12.48
N ASN A 64 5.29 -3.86 -12.74
CA ASN A 64 6.72 -3.80 -13.01
C ASN A 64 7.37 -2.68 -12.19
N GLY A 65 8.70 -2.60 -12.25
CA GLY A 65 9.49 -1.61 -11.50
C GLY A 65 10.92 -1.52 -12.02
N ASN A 66 11.82 -1.01 -11.18
CA ASN A 66 13.24 -0.88 -11.43
C ASN A 66 13.61 0.03 -12.61
N ASP A 67 12.95 1.18 -12.72
CA ASP A 67 13.32 2.23 -13.65
C ASP A 67 13.73 3.47 -12.87
N PRO A 68 15.02 3.85 -12.90
CA PRO A 68 15.52 4.97 -12.13
C PRO A 68 14.65 6.21 -12.34
N THR A 69 14.28 6.86 -11.24
CA THR A 69 13.41 8.05 -11.21
C THR A 69 11.94 7.81 -11.52
N VAL A 70 11.52 6.61 -11.98
CA VAL A 70 10.10 6.29 -12.14
C VAL A 70 9.57 5.69 -10.85
N ALA A 71 8.61 6.36 -10.22
CA ALA A 71 8.07 5.94 -8.94
C ALA A 71 6.72 5.24 -9.12
N PHE A 72 5.92 5.20 -8.05
CA PHE A 72 4.75 4.34 -7.98
C PHE A 72 3.62 4.75 -8.93
N PRO A 73 2.87 3.82 -9.57
CA PRO A 73 3.12 2.40 -9.70
C PRO A 73 3.60 2.05 -11.13
N ARG A 74 4.60 2.75 -11.69
CA ARG A 74 5.12 2.57 -13.07
C ARG A 74 4.05 2.07 -14.07
N ASP A 75 4.15 0.83 -14.55
CA ASP A 75 3.25 0.25 -15.54
C ASP A 75 2.32 -0.83 -14.97
N CYS A 76 1.93 -0.71 -13.69
CA CYS A 76 1.07 -1.68 -13.03
C CYS A 76 -0.40 -1.47 -13.38
N GLY A 77 -1.22 -2.53 -13.34
CA GLY A 77 -2.65 -2.40 -13.62
C GLY A 77 -3.46 -3.64 -13.23
N ALA A 78 -4.75 -3.41 -12.98
CA ALA A 78 -5.67 -4.45 -12.52
C ALA A 78 -5.73 -5.66 -13.45
N ASN A 79 -5.73 -5.42 -14.77
CA ASN A 79 -5.91 -6.43 -15.81
C ASN A 79 -4.73 -6.49 -16.80
N GLY A 80 -3.55 -5.97 -16.43
CA GLY A 80 -2.38 -5.95 -17.30
C GLY A 80 -1.56 -4.67 -17.23
N TYR A 81 -0.69 -4.50 -18.23
CA TYR A 81 0.21 -3.36 -18.38
C TYR A 81 -0.56 -2.05 -18.63
N VAL A 82 -0.38 -1.05 -17.76
CA VAL A 82 -0.99 0.28 -17.90
C VAL A 82 0.05 1.37 -17.61
N PRO A 83 0.60 2.05 -18.64
CA PRO A 83 1.66 3.04 -18.45
C PRO A 83 1.10 4.43 -18.10
N MET A 84 2.01 5.40 -17.89
CA MET A 84 1.76 6.84 -17.73
C MET A 84 0.96 7.26 -16.48
N ASN A 85 0.82 6.37 -15.50
CA ASN A 85 0.08 6.63 -14.25
C ASN A 85 0.97 6.81 -13.02
N TRP A 86 2.29 6.84 -13.21
CA TRP A 86 3.27 6.94 -12.13
C TRP A 86 3.48 8.36 -11.62
N ASN A 87 3.82 8.48 -10.34
CA ASN A 87 4.49 9.66 -9.81
C ASN A 87 6.02 9.54 -10.00
N SER A 88 6.73 10.63 -9.78
CA SER A 88 8.21 10.71 -9.82
C SER A 88 8.63 12.04 -9.17
N PHE A 89 9.92 12.29 -8.92
CA PHE A 89 10.43 13.66 -8.70
C PHE A 89 10.95 14.31 -10.00
N HIS A 90 11.24 13.52 -11.03
CA HIS A 90 11.72 14.01 -12.32
C HIS A 90 10.54 14.63 -13.11
N PRO A 91 10.67 15.86 -13.61
CA PRO A 91 9.54 16.60 -14.18
C PRO A 91 9.07 16.11 -15.55
N VAL A 92 9.87 15.29 -16.24
CA VAL A 92 9.57 14.85 -17.60
C VAL A 92 8.74 13.57 -17.53
N SER A 93 7.43 13.70 -17.78
CA SER A 93 6.44 12.60 -17.85
C SER A 93 6.09 11.95 -16.52
N ARG A 94 5.55 12.73 -15.58
CA ARG A 94 5.00 12.21 -14.31
C ARG A 94 3.67 12.84 -13.96
N GLN A 95 2.96 12.21 -13.05
CA GLN A 95 1.80 12.79 -12.38
C GLN A 95 2.31 13.66 -11.22
N PRO A 96 2.11 15.00 -11.26
CA PRO A 96 2.70 15.92 -10.29
C PRO A 96 1.94 15.96 -8.96
N ASP A 97 0.62 15.80 -9.02
CA ASP A 97 -0.28 15.91 -7.87
C ASP A 97 -0.65 14.52 -7.36
N PHE A 98 0.02 14.11 -6.28
CA PHE A 98 -0.26 12.84 -5.63
C PHE A 98 -0.12 12.92 -4.11
N ALA A 99 -0.90 12.10 -3.42
CA ALA A 99 -0.83 11.94 -1.98
C ALA A 99 -0.72 10.47 -1.59
N PHE A 100 0.12 10.20 -0.59
CA PHE A 100 0.18 8.90 0.08
C PHE A 100 -0.38 9.07 1.49
N SER A 101 -1.30 8.18 1.84
CA SER A 101 -1.84 8.03 3.19
C SER A 101 -1.57 6.62 3.64
N VAL A 102 -1.14 6.47 4.89
CA VAL A 102 -0.87 5.17 5.50
C VAL A 102 -2.02 4.85 6.45
N ARG A 103 -2.56 3.64 6.31
CA ARG A 103 -3.52 3.10 7.28
C ARG A 103 -2.83 1.96 8.02
N SER A 104 -2.69 2.11 9.33
CA SER A 104 -2.40 0.98 10.20
C SER A 104 -3.64 0.09 10.25
N VAL A 105 -3.48 -1.17 9.85
CA VAL A 105 -4.47 -2.20 10.18
C VAL A 105 -4.11 -2.63 11.60
N GLU A 106 -4.85 -2.15 12.59
CA GLU A 106 -4.77 -2.72 13.93
C GLU A 106 -5.12 -4.20 13.78
N THR A 107 -4.15 -5.07 14.07
CA THR A 107 -4.38 -6.50 14.06
C THR A 107 -5.44 -6.78 15.12
N ALA A 108 -6.67 -7.06 14.70
CA ALA A 108 -7.68 -7.67 15.57
C ALA A 108 -7.09 -9.01 16.04
N GLY A 109 -6.47 -9.02 17.22
CA GLY A 109 -5.77 -10.18 17.76
C GLY A 109 -4.35 -9.91 18.31
N ALA A 110 -3.74 -8.75 18.06
CA ALA A 110 -2.54 -8.38 18.80
C ALA A 110 -2.97 -7.79 20.15
N CYS A 111 -3.13 -8.67 21.14
CA CYS A 111 -3.22 -8.27 22.54
C CYS A 111 -1.86 -7.68 22.93
N PHE A 112 -1.66 -6.40 22.65
CA PHE A 112 -0.46 -5.70 23.11
C PHE A 112 -0.60 -5.48 24.62
N LEU A 113 0.19 -6.19 25.41
CA LEU A 113 0.47 -5.81 26.79
C LEU A 113 1.28 -4.50 26.75
N PHE A 114 0.59 -3.37 26.64
CA PHE A 114 1.19 -2.09 27.02
C PHE A 114 1.27 -2.05 28.54
N SER A 115 2.43 -2.34 29.10
CA SER A 115 2.72 -1.86 30.46
C SER A 115 2.94 -0.34 30.35
N LYS A 116 1.94 0.42 30.77
CA LYS A 116 2.19 1.78 31.25
C LYS A 116 1.56 1.90 32.63
N MET A 117 2.40 2.26 33.58
CA MET A 117 1.96 2.70 34.90
C MET A 117 0.99 3.87 34.76
N ASP A 118 0.01 3.84 35.65
CA ASP A 118 -0.85 4.94 36.08
C ASP A 118 -2.12 5.24 35.26
N THR A 119 -3.23 5.01 35.96
CA THR A 119 -4.62 5.50 35.76
C THR A 119 -5.52 4.79 34.74
N ILE A 120 -6.21 3.77 35.27
CA ILE A 120 -7.59 3.30 34.99
C ILE A 120 -8.12 3.55 33.57
N THR A 121 -8.19 2.47 32.78
CA THR A 121 -9.25 2.29 31.77
C THR A 121 -9.68 0.84 31.83
N TYR A 122 -10.96 0.61 32.12
CA TYR A 122 -11.56 -0.72 32.12
C TYR A 122 -11.66 -1.21 30.67
N TYR A 123 -11.06 -2.36 30.37
CA TYR A 123 -11.32 -3.07 29.12
C TYR A 123 -12.33 -4.19 29.40
N THR A 124 -13.51 -4.09 28.80
CA THR A 124 -14.42 -5.23 28.66
C THR A 124 -13.73 -6.29 27.81
N GLY A 125 -13.60 -7.49 28.37
CA GLY A 125 -12.75 -8.56 27.85
C GLY A 125 -13.05 -9.00 26.42
N CYS A 126 -12.03 -9.62 25.83
CA CYS A 126 -12.09 -10.36 24.58
C CYS A 126 -12.93 -11.64 24.77
N PRO A 127 -14.05 -11.85 24.05
CA PRO A 127 -14.70 -13.14 24.04
C PRO A 127 -13.90 -14.12 23.16
N GLU A 128 -13.52 -15.21 23.81
CA GLU A 128 -12.94 -16.47 23.36
C GLU A 128 -13.04 -16.82 21.87
N GLN A 129 -11.93 -17.30 21.30
CA GLN A 129 -11.99 -18.31 20.24
C GLN A 129 -12.54 -19.60 20.86
N LEU A 130 -13.83 -19.85 20.66
CA LEU A 130 -14.45 -21.16 20.80
C LEU A 130 -15.15 -21.50 19.48
N ALA A 131 -14.50 -22.38 18.70
CA ALA A 131 -15.07 -23.49 17.92
C ALA A 131 -14.00 -24.00 16.93
#